data_AF-A0A379RX89-F1
#
_entry.id   AF-A0A379RX89-F1
#
_cell.length_a   1.000
_cell.length_b   1.000
_cell.length_c   1.000
_cell.angle_alpha   90.00
_cell.angle_beta   90.00
_cell.angle_gamma   90.00
#
_symmetry.space_group_name_H-M   'P 1'
#
loop_
_entity.id
_entity.type
_entity.pdbx_description
1 polymer ?
#
loop_
_entity_poly.entity_id
_entity_poly.type
_entity_poly.pdbx_seq_one_letter_code
_entity_poly.pdbx_strand_id
1 'polypeptide(L)'
;MRLLQNFTIRMVMLTILGLFCLLWSGVGLYSVHALSEVSEGNYIDRHLVRQMTVLSQGNDQYFRFVTRLSRAMDVKIGGGTPDFAPAQQSLDNMRKKLEEMKTLSPGTMNPDISIAVLSNWQALLEKGVIPQMQLAQHGSLTAWSEHASTVTPDLSRAFGASAERFNHEAGVMLDRTRMMVDGKTYTIRILLITAVILGIAILIFTDRYLVTMMVKPLERIRQQFQRIAQGDLSQPIETLGVTA
;
A
#
# COMPACT_ATOMS: atom_id res chain seq x y z
N MET A 1 3.43 45.93 22.51
CA MET A 1 3.90 44.56 22.85
C MET A 1 4.31 44.50 24.32
N ARG A 2 3.35 44.38 25.26
CA ARG A 2 3.60 44.36 26.73
C ARG A 2 3.10 43.08 27.43
N LEU A 3 2.55 42.12 26.69
CA LEU A 3 1.85 40.96 27.25
C LEU A 3 2.75 39.85 27.83
N LEU A 4 4.08 39.94 27.67
CA LEU A 4 5.04 38.91 28.13
C LEU A 4 5.94 39.37 29.28
N GLN A 5 5.75 40.57 29.83
CA GLN A 5 6.66 41.12 30.85
C GLN A 5 6.47 40.50 32.25
N ASN A 6 5.35 39.80 32.51
CA ASN A 6 4.97 39.33 33.86
C ASN A 6 4.97 37.80 34.04
N PHE A 7 5.49 37.02 33.10
CA PHE A 7 5.65 35.57 33.29
C PHE A 7 7.05 35.24 33.79
N THR A 8 7.15 34.43 34.85
CA THR A 8 8.43 33.88 35.30
C THR A 8 9.11 33.16 34.13
N ILE A 9 10.43 33.37 33.95
CA ILE A 9 11.22 32.81 32.84
C ILE A 9 10.96 31.30 32.66
N ARG A 10 10.73 30.59 33.76
CA ARG A 10 10.36 29.17 33.80
C ARG A 10 9.03 28.85 33.13
N MET A 11 7.97 29.64 33.39
CA MET A 11 6.66 29.46 32.74
C MET A 11 6.76 29.67 31.23
N VAL A 12 7.47 30.72 30.79
CA VAL A 12 7.66 30.99 29.35
C VAL A 12 8.43 29.85 28.68
N MET A 13 9.52 29.39 29.29
CA MET A 13 10.33 28.29 28.77
C MET A 13 9.53 26.97 28.69
N LEU A 14 8.75 26.64 29.73
CA LEU A 14 7.86 25.48 29.75
C LEU A 14 6.75 25.58 28.70
N THR A 15 6.22 26.78 28.45
CA THR A 15 5.17 26.98 27.43
C THR A 15 5.74 26.77 26.02
N ILE A 16 6.93 27.29 25.73
CA ILE A 16 7.61 27.09 24.44
C ILE A 16 7.94 25.62 24.23
N LEU A 17 8.49 24.95 25.25
CA LEU A 17 8.80 23.52 25.19
C LEU A 17 7.52 22.69 24.98
N GLY A 18 6.44 23.02 25.69
CA GLY A 18 5.14 22.37 25.54
C GLY A 18 4.58 22.51 24.13
N LEU A 19 4.70 23.70 23.53
CA LEU A 19 4.23 23.97 22.16
C LEU A 19 5.07 23.22 21.12
N PHE A 20 6.39 23.13 21.33
CA PHE A 20 7.30 22.32 20.52
C PHE A 20 6.96 20.83 20.61
N CYS A 21 6.75 20.30 21.82
CA CYS A 21 6.34 18.90 22.02
C CYS A 21 4.98 18.61 21.39
N LEU A 22 3.99 19.50 21.51
CA LEU A 22 2.67 19.35 20.89
C LEU A 22 2.79 19.29 19.36
N LEU A 23 3.57 20.19 18.77
CA LEU A 23 3.81 20.24 17.33
C LEU A 23 4.43 18.91 16.85
N TRP A 24 5.49 18.45 17.49
CA TRP A 24 6.15 17.19 17.12
C TRP A 24 5.28 15.96 17.37
N SER A 25 4.48 15.95 18.43
CA SER A 25 3.55 14.86 18.71
C SER A 25 2.43 14.78 17.67
N GLY A 26 1.87 15.91 17.27
CA GLY A 26 0.86 15.98 16.20
C GLY A 26 1.40 15.51 14.84
N VAL A 27 2.59 15.96 14.47
CA VAL A 27 3.29 15.54 13.25
C VAL A 27 3.62 14.04 13.29
N GLY A 28 4.11 13.54 14.43
CA GLY A 28 4.44 12.14 14.62
C GLY A 28 3.23 11.22 14.53
N LEU A 29 2.14 11.56 15.23
CA LEU A 29 0.88 10.80 15.20
C LEU A 29 0.27 10.76 13.79
N TYR A 30 0.23 11.91 13.10
CA TYR A 30 -0.28 11.97 11.73
C TYR A 30 0.60 11.17 10.76
N SER A 31 1.93 11.24 10.92
CA SER A 31 2.88 10.46 10.10
C SER A 31 2.69 8.95 10.27
N VAL A 32 2.48 8.48 11.51
CA VAL A 32 2.21 7.06 11.79
C VAL A 32 0.87 6.63 11.20
N HIS A 33 -0.17 7.44 11.33
CA HIS A 33 -1.49 7.14 10.75
C HIS A 33 -1.43 7.06 9.22
N ALA A 34 -0.78 8.02 8.57
CA ALA A 34 -0.63 8.01 7.12
C ALA A 34 0.27 6.86 6.64
N LEU A 35 1.31 6.48 7.41
CA LEU A 35 2.13 5.31 7.11
C LEU A 35 1.32 4.01 7.23
N SER A 36 0.38 3.92 8.17
CA SER A 36 -0.51 2.76 8.29
C SER A 36 -1.43 2.59 7.08
N GLU A 37 -1.99 3.69 6.54
CA GLU A 37 -2.82 3.63 5.33
C GLU A 37 -2.00 3.24 4.08
N VAL A 38 -0.75 3.71 3.96
CA VAL A 38 0.17 3.28 2.89
C VAL A 38 0.55 1.80 3.04
N SER A 39 0.69 1.31 4.27
CA SER A 39 0.94 -0.10 4.57
C SER A 39 -0.26 -1.00 4.19
N GLU A 40 -1.48 -0.56 4.47
CA GLU A 40 -2.70 -1.26 4.06
C GLU A 40 -2.87 -1.30 2.53
N GLY A 41 -2.62 -0.19 1.83
CA GLY A 41 -2.62 -0.16 0.36
C GLY A 41 -1.64 -1.16 -0.26
N ASN A 42 -0.43 -1.27 0.31
CA ASN A 42 0.58 -2.25 -0.11
C ASN A 42 0.20 -3.72 0.15
N TYR A 43 -0.72 -3.99 1.08
CA TYR A 43 -1.25 -5.33 1.32
C TYR A 43 -2.32 -5.70 0.29
N ILE A 44 -3.24 -4.76 0.00
CA ILE A 44 -4.29 -4.90 -1.01
C ILE A 44 -3.70 -5.15 -2.40
N ASP A 45 -2.70 -4.35 -2.79
CA ASP A 45 -2.01 -4.49 -4.09
C ASP A 45 -1.38 -5.87 -4.24
N ARG A 46 -0.71 -6.38 -3.21
CA ARG A 46 -0.05 -7.70 -3.26
C ARG A 46 -1.04 -8.85 -3.39
N HIS A 47 -2.17 -8.77 -2.69
CA HIS A 47 -3.19 -9.81 -2.75
C HIS A 47 -3.90 -9.83 -4.10
N LEU A 48 -4.27 -8.66 -4.62
CA LEU A 48 -4.96 -8.51 -5.90
C LEU A 48 -4.07 -8.89 -7.09
N VAL A 49 -2.80 -8.49 -7.09
CA VAL A 49 -1.81 -8.91 -8.09
C VAL A 49 -1.62 -10.44 -8.06
N ARG A 50 -1.65 -11.07 -6.88
CA ARG A 50 -1.57 -12.53 -6.77
C ARG A 50 -2.80 -13.20 -7.40
N GLN A 51 -4.01 -12.70 -7.14
CA GLN A 51 -5.22 -13.20 -7.79
C GLN A 51 -5.15 -13.08 -9.32
N MET A 52 -4.76 -11.91 -9.86
CA MET A 52 -4.56 -11.72 -11.30
C MET A 52 -3.51 -12.67 -11.88
N THR A 53 -2.42 -12.91 -11.15
CA THR A 53 -1.35 -13.83 -11.56
C THR A 53 -1.86 -15.27 -11.63
N VAL A 54 -2.57 -15.74 -10.60
CA VAL A 54 -3.16 -17.10 -10.57
C VAL A 54 -4.17 -17.27 -11.69
N LEU A 55 -5.01 -16.26 -11.92
CA LEU A 55 -5.99 -16.24 -13.01
C LEU A 55 -5.33 -16.33 -14.39
N SER A 56 -4.30 -15.51 -14.64
CA SER A 56 -3.51 -15.56 -15.88
C SER A 56 -2.80 -16.91 -16.07
N GLN A 57 -2.23 -17.48 -15.01
CA GLN A 57 -1.59 -18.79 -15.06
C GLN A 57 -2.61 -19.89 -15.35
N GLY A 58 -3.81 -19.82 -14.78
CA GLY A 58 -4.91 -20.73 -15.10
C GLY A 58 -5.29 -20.71 -16.58
N ASN A 59 -5.41 -19.51 -17.15
CA ASN A 59 -5.69 -19.32 -18.56
C ASN A 59 -4.56 -19.86 -19.47
N ASP A 60 -3.30 -19.64 -19.11
CA ASP A 60 -2.14 -20.24 -19.81
C ASP A 60 -2.18 -21.77 -19.77
N GLN A 61 -2.50 -22.38 -18.62
CA GLN A 61 -2.62 -23.84 -18.53
C GLN A 61 -3.75 -24.39 -19.42
N TYR A 62 -4.85 -23.65 -19.57
CA TYR A 62 -5.92 -24.01 -20.50
C TYR A 62 -5.42 -24.06 -21.96
N PHE A 63 -4.74 -23.03 -22.45
CA PHE A 63 -4.21 -23.03 -23.82
C PHE A 63 -3.14 -24.10 -24.04
N ARG A 64 -2.30 -24.35 -23.03
CA ARG A 64 -1.34 -25.46 -23.04
C ARG A 64 -2.03 -26.80 -23.13
N PHE A 65 -3.10 -27.01 -22.36
CA PHE A 65 -3.93 -28.22 -22.44
C PHE A 65 -4.45 -28.43 -23.86
N VAL A 66 -5.11 -27.43 -24.45
CA VAL A 66 -5.68 -27.51 -25.80
C VAL A 66 -4.62 -27.88 -26.83
N THR A 67 -3.49 -27.16 -26.81
CA THR A 67 -2.40 -27.38 -27.77
C THR A 67 -1.75 -28.76 -27.61
N ARG A 68 -1.49 -29.19 -26.37
CA ARG A 68 -0.86 -30.48 -26.08
C ARG A 68 -1.80 -31.64 -26.40
N LEU A 69 -3.08 -31.50 -26.09
CA LEU A 69 -4.08 -32.52 -26.40
C LEU A 69 -4.29 -32.65 -27.91
N SER A 70 -4.37 -31.54 -28.64
CA SER A 70 -4.46 -31.57 -30.11
C SER A 70 -3.30 -32.34 -30.72
N ARG A 71 -2.07 -32.07 -30.29
CA ARG A 71 -0.87 -32.79 -30.77
C ARG A 71 -0.92 -34.29 -30.49
N ALA A 72 -1.37 -34.69 -29.30
CA ALA A 72 -1.56 -36.10 -28.98
C ALA A 72 -2.63 -36.74 -29.88
N MET A 73 -3.71 -36.01 -30.17
CA MET A 73 -4.75 -36.48 -31.07
C MET A 73 -4.27 -36.59 -32.52
N ASP A 74 -3.43 -35.69 -33.01
CA ASP A 74 -2.82 -35.80 -34.35
C ASP A 74 -2.02 -37.10 -34.50
N VAL A 75 -1.26 -37.49 -33.46
CA VAL A 75 -0.54 -38.77 -33.42
C VAL A 75 -1.52 -39.95 -33.45
N LYS A 76 -2.59 -39.90 -32.65
CA LYS A 76 -3.64 -40.94 -32.62
C LYS A 76 -4.34 -41.09 -33.97
N ILE A 77 -4.65 -39.99 -34.65
CA ILE A 77 -5.27 -39.96 -35.98
C ILE A 77 -4.31 -40.54 -37.03
N GLY A 78 -3.01 -40.24 -36.92
CA GLY A 78 -1.96 -40.82 -37.76
C GLY A 78 -1.66 -42.30 -37.51
N GLY A 79 -2.41 -42.98 -36.63
CA GLY A 79 -2.21 -44.39 -36.31
C GLY A 79 -1.04 -44.67 -35.35
N GLY A 80 -0.44 -43.62 -34.77
CA GLY A 80 0.62 -43.74 -33.76
C GLY A 80 0.06 -43.92 -32.35
N THR A 81 0.97 -44.18 -31.39
CA THR A 81 0.63 -44.25 -29.97
C THR A 81 0.73 -42.84 -29.34
N PRO A 82 -0.39 -42.20 -28.96
CA PRO A 82 -0.37 -40.87 -28.39
C PRO A 82 0.16 -40.84 -26.95
N ASP A 83 0.92 -39.81 -26.60
CA ASP A 83 1.26 -39.50 -25.20
C ASP A 83 0.34 -38.38 -24.67
N PHE A 84 -0.55 -38.73 -23.74
CA PHE A 84 -1.47 -37.80 -23.10
C PHE A 84 -0.91 -37.15 -21.82
N ALA A 85 0.25 -37.57 -21.32
CA ALA A 85 0.79 -37.09 -20.04
C ALA A 85 1.01 -35.56 -20.01
N PRO A 86 1.54 -34.90 -21.07
CA PRO A 86 1.70 -33.44 -21.06
C PRO A 86 0.36 -32.68 -21.01
N ALA A 87 -0.67 -33.22 -21.67
CA ALA A 87 -2.00 -32.64 -21.63
C ALA A 87 -2.62 -32.84 -20.23
N GLN A 88 -2.47 -34.02 -19.63
CA GLN A 88 -2.95 -34.33 -18.28
C GLN A 88 -2.31 -33.40 -17.24
N GLN A 89 -0.99 -33.19 -17.34
CA GLN A 89 -0.28 -32.26 -16.46
C GLN A 89 -0.84 -30.83 -16.54
N SER A 90 -1.25 -30.39 -17.74
CA SER A 90 -1.81 -29.04 -17.92
C SER A 90 -3.20 -28.92 -17.28
N LEU A 91 -4.02 -29.96 -17.42
CA LEU A 91 -5.32 -30.07 -16.74
C LEU A 91 -5.15 -30.02 -15.23
N ASP A 92 -4.22 -30.82 -14.68
CA ASP A 92 -3.97 -30.88 -13.23
C ASP A 92 -3.45 -29.55 -12.70
N ASN A 93 -2.55 -28.88 -13.44
CA ASN A 93 -2.08 -27.54 -13.10
C ASN A 93 -3.22 -26.52 -13.13
N MET A 94 -4.10 -26.58 -14.13
CA MET A 94 -5.26 -25.69 -14.23
C MET A 94 -6.20 -25.90 -13.03
N ARG A 95 -6.46 -27.15 -12.63
CA ARG A 95 -7.24 -27.48 -11.43
C ARG A 95 -6.59 -26.95 -10.16
N LYS A 96 -5.28 -27.15 -10.00
CA LYS A 96 -4.52 -26.63 -8.86
C LYS A 96 -4.60 -25.10 -8.77
N LYS A 97 -4.56 -24.40 -9.91
CA LYS A 97 -4.71 -22.94 -9.97
C LYS A 97 -6.13 -22.48 -9.63
N LEU A 98 -7.16 -23.23 -10.00
CA LEU A 98 -8.52 -22.96 -9.53
C LEU A 98 -8.61 -23.08 -8.00
N GLU A 99 -8.06 -24.13 -7.40
CA GLU A 99 -8.07 -24.29 -5.95
C GLU A 99 -7.27 -23.17 -5.25
N GLU A 100 -6.13 -22.76 -5.82
CA GLU A 100 -5.41 -21.57 -5.33
C GLU A 100 -6.24 -20.30 -5.48
N MET A 101 -6.99 -20.13 -6.58
CA MET A 101 -7.88 -18.97 -6.75
C MET A 101 -9.01 -18.96 -5.72
N LYS A 102 -9.56 -20.13 -5.36
CA LYS A 102 -10.60 -20.25 -4.33
C LYS A 102 -10.10 -19.83 -2.95
N THR A 103 -8.87 -20.19 -2.57
CA THR A 103 -8.30 -19.77 -1.28
C THR A 103 -7.98 -18.28 -1.22
N LEU A 104 -7.70 -17.68 -2.37
CA LEU A 104 -7.48 -16.24 -2.51
C LEU A 104 -8.78 -15.45 -2.68
N SER A 105 -9.94 -16.07 -2.92
CA SER A 105 -11.19 -15.36 -3.23
C SER A 105 -12.14 -15.26 -2.03
N PRO A 106 -12.97 -14.20 -1.93
CA PRO A 106 -13.04 -13.05 -2.84
C PRO A 106 -11.91 -12.04 -2.61
N GLY A 107 -11.25 -12.07 -1.45
CA GLY A 107 -10.25 -11.07 -1.07
C GLY A 107 -10.90 -9.69 -0.95
N THR A 108 -10.28 -8.68 -1.59
CA THR A 108 -10.78 -7.31 -1.69
C THR A 108 -11.66 -7.05 -2.91
N MET A 109 -11.80 -8.04 -3.80
CA MET A 109 -12.63 -7.95 -4.99
C MET A 109 -14.12 -8.01 -4.63
N ASN A 110 -14.97 -7.42 -5.48
CA ASN A 110 -16.41 -7.60 -5.38
C ASN A 110 -16.75 -9.12 -5.42
N PRO A 111 -17.47 -9.66 -4.41
CA PRO A 111 -17.83 -11.06 -4.34
C PRO A 111 -18.50 -11.60 -5.61
N ASP A 112 -19.36 -10.82 -6.27
CA ASP A 112 -20.08 -11.24 -7.48
C ASP A 112 -19.12 -11.52 -8.65
N ILE A 113 -18.07 -10.70 -8.77
CA ILE A 113 -17.04 -10.83 -9.81
C ILE A 113 -16.18 -12.07 -9.52
N SER A 114 -15.76 -12.25 -8.27
CA SER A 114 -15.01 -13.44 -7.84
C SER A 114 -15.82 -14.72 -8.07
N ILE A 115 -17.10 -14.73 -7.69
CA ILE A 115 -18.01 -15.87 -7.90
C ILE A 115 -18.15 -16.19 -9.39
N ALA A 116 -18.36 -15.17 -10.24
CA ALA A 116 -18.49 -15.38 -11.67
C ALA A 116 -17.23 -16.00 -12.30
N VAL A 117 -16.03 -15.53 -11.92
CA VAL A 117 -14.76 -16.12 -12.38
C VAL A 117 -14.63 -17.57 -11.92
N LEU A 118 -14.84 -17.84 -10.63
CA LEU A 118 -14.70 -19.18 -10.07
C LEU A 118 -15.70 -20.17 -10.69
N SER A 119 -16.96 -19.74 -10.87
CA SER A 119 -18.01 -20.56 -11.46
C SER A 119 -17.71 -20.89 -12.92
N ASN A 120 -17.34 -19.90 -13.72
CA ASN A 120 -17.02 -20.12 -15.14
C ASN A 120 -15.75 -20.95 -15.32
N TRP A 121 -14.73 -20.74 -14.49
CA TRP A 121 -13.52 -21.58 -14.50
C TRP A 121 -13.87 -23.03 -14.13
N GLN A 122 -14.64 -23.24 -13.07
CA GLN A 122 -15.04 -24.57 -12.66
C GLN A 122 -15.89 -25.26 -13.73
N ALA A 123 -16.81 -24.54 -14.38
CA ALA A 123 -17.58 -25.06 -15.51
C ALA A 123 -16.68 -25.44 -16.70
N LEU A 124 -15.69 -24.60 -17.05
CA LEU A 124 -14.71 -24.91 -18.09
C LEU A 124 -13.92 -26.19 -17.78
N LEU A 125 -13.53 -26.40 -16.52
CA LEU A 125 -12.85 -27.61 -16.10
C LEU A 125 -13.76 -28.84 -16.16
N GLU A 126 -14.91 -28.79 -15.48
CA GLU A 126 -15.78 -29.94 -15.26
C GLU A 126 -16.58 -30.35 -16.49
N LYS A 127 -16.98 -29.39 -17.32
CA LYS A 127 -17.83 -29.61 -18.49
C LYS A 127 -17.07 -29.52 -19.82
N GLY A 128 -15.91 -28.87 -19.82
CA GLY A 128 -15.08 -28.69 -21.02
C GLY A 128 -13.87 -29.62 -21.00
N VAL A 129 -12.83 -29.22 -20.26
CA VAL A 129 -11.48 -29.79 -20.27
C VAL A 129 -11.45 -31.26 -19.83
N ILE A 130 -12.12 -31.62 -18.73
CA ILE A 130 -12.12 -32.99 -18.20
C ILE A 130 -12.83 -33.96 -19.16
N PRO A 131 -14.07 -33.70 -19.62
CA PRO A 131 -14.72 -34.56 -20.62
C PRO A 131 -13.92 -34.64 -21.92
N GLN A 132 -13.34 -33.53 -22.39
CA GLN A 132 -12.52 -33.52 -23.60
C GLN A 132 -11.30 -34.45 -23.48
N MET A 133 -10.65 -34.48 -22.31
CA MET A 133 -9.55 -35.43 -22.05
C MET A 133 -10.04 -36.88 -22.07
N GLN A 134 -11.17 -37.16 -21.40
CA GLN A 134 -11.73 -38.51 -21.34
C GLN A 134 -12.14 -39.02 -22.73
N LEU A 135 -12.75 -38.15 -23.54
CA LEU A 135 -13.10 -38.46 -24.93
C LEU A 135 -11.86 -38.69 -25.80
N ALA A 136 -10.79 -37.93 -25.58
CA ALA A 136 -9.53 -38.14 -26.30
C ALA A 136 -8.90 -39.51 -25.98
N GLN A 137 -8.94 -39.93 -24.71
CA GLN A 137 -8.35 -41.20 -24.26
C GLN A 137 -9.21 -42.40 -24.65
N HIS A 138 -10.50 -42.38 -24.34
CA HIS A 138 -11.39 -43.54 -24.40
C HIS A 138 -12.58 -43.41 -25.36
N GLY A 139 -12.86 -42.19 -25.87
CA GLY A 139 -13.98 -41.92 -26.76
C GLY A 139 -13.66 -42.10 -28.24
N SER A 140 -14.69 -41.87 -29.07
CA SER A 140 -14.51 -41.79 -30.52
C SER A 140 -13.89 -40.46 -30.93
N LEU A 141 -13.18 -40.46 -32.06
CA LEU A 141 -12.58 -39.25 -32.63
C LEU A 141 -13.63 -38.17 -32.93
N THR A 142 -14.80 -38.59 -33.42
CA THR A 142 -15.93 -37.70 -33.72
C THR A 142 -16.47 -37.03 -32.45
N ALA A 143 -16.70 -37.79 -31.38
CA ALA A 143 -17.20 -37.24 -30.12
C ALA A 143 -16.20 -36.27 -29.48
N TRP A 144 -14.89 -36.59 -29.52
CA TRP A 144 -13.85 -35.66 -29.08
C TRP A 144 -13.85 -34.37 -29.91
N SER A 145 -13.89 -34.48 -31.24
CA SER A 145 -13.82 -33.33 -32.15
C SER A 145 -15.04 -32.43 -32.01
N GLU A 146 -16.23 -33.00 -31.90
CA GLU A 146 -17.48 -32.28 -31.67
C GLU A 146 -17.44 -31.51 -30.34
N HIS A 147 -17.06 -32.18 -29.25
CA HIS A 147 -16.95 -31.55 -27.93
C HIS A 147 -15.90 -30.42 -27.90
N ALA A 148 -14.74 -30.66 -28.54
CA ALA A 148 -13.65 -29.72 -28.64
C ALA A 148 -13.96 -28.48 -29.49
N SER A 149 -14.87 -28.59 -30.45
CA SER A 149 -15.24 -27.51 -31.38
C SER A 149 -16.51 -26.75 -30.98
N THR A 150 -17.33 -27.29 -30.06
CA THR A 150 -18.60 -26.69 -29.65
C THR A 150 -18.62 -26.37 -28.14
N VAL A 151 -18.58 -27.39 -27.28
CA VAL A 151 -18.78 -27.25 -25.84
C VAL A 151 -17.61 -26.53 -25.15
N THR A 152 -16.37 -26.98 -25.36
CA THR A 152 -15.21 -26.38 -24.70
C THR A 152 -15.00 -24.90 -25.09
N PRO A 153 -15.10 -24.50 -26.38
CA PRO A 153 -14.96 -23.09 -26.77
C PRO A 153 -15.99 -22.15 -26.12
N ASP A 154 -17.24 -22.57 -25.96
CA ASP A 154 -18.28 -21.76 -25.32
C ASP A 154 -17.95 -21.50 -23.85
N LEU A 155 -17.54 -22.53 -23.12
CA LEU A 155 -17.11 -22.41 -21.73
C LEU A 155 -15.83 -21.57 -21.61
N SER A 156 -14.90 -21.70 -22.56
CA SER A 156 -13.67 -20.90 -22.60
C SER A 156 -13.96 -19.42 -22.78
N ARG A 157 -14.89 -19.06 -23.68
CA ARG A 157 -15.32 -17.67 -23.87
C ARG A 157 -15.99 -17.11 -22.63
N ALA A 158 -16.85 -17.88 -21.96
CA ALA A 158 -17.49 -17.45 -20.72
C ALA A 158 -16.48 -17.19 -19.59
N PHE A 159 -15.49 -18.07 -19.44
CA PHE A 159 -14.38 -17.87 -18.50
C PHE A 159 -13.50 -16.67 -18.89
N GLY A 160 -13.16 -16.52 -20.16
CA GLY A 160 -12.37 -15.40 -20.67
C GLY A 160 -13.05 -14.05 -20.39
N ALA A 161 -14.36 -13.97 -20.62
CA ALA A 161 -15.14 -12.76 -20.34
C ALA A 161 -15.19 -12.43 -18.85
N SER A 162 -15.34 -13.41 -17.95
CA SER A 162 -15.29 -13.14 -16.52
C SER A 162 -13.88 -12.77 -16.04
N ALA A 163 -12.84 -13.39 -16.61
CA ALA A 163 -11.45 -13.08 -16.31
C ALA A 163 -11.06 -11.65 -16.75
N GLU A 164 -11.53 -11.21 -17.91
CA GLU A 164 -11.32 -9.84 -18.40
C GLU A 164 -12.00 -8.81 -17.49
N ARG A 165 -13.25 -9.05 -17.09
CA ARG A 165 -13.94 -8.19 -16.10
C ARG A 165 -13.20 -8.13 -14.77
N PHE A 166 -12.72 -9.27 -14.28
CA PHE A 166 -11.91 -9.32 -13.06
C PHE A 166 -10.64 -8.48 -13.18
N ASN A 167 -9.89 -8.65 -14.27
CA ASN A 167 -8.66 -7.89 -14.49
C ASN A 167 -8.91 -6.40 -14.68
N HIS A 168 -10.03 -6.01 -15.32
CA HIS A 168 -10.43 -4.61 -15.45
C HIS A 168 -10.70 -3.97 -14.09
N GLU A 169 -11.55 -4.59 -13.27
CA GLU A 169 -11.89 -4.07 -11.94
C GLU A 169 -10.68 -4.10 -11.00
N ALA A 170 -9.84 -5.13 -11.11
CA ALA A 170 -8.57 -5.17 -10.39
C ALA A 170 -7.65 -4.00 -10.79
N GLY A 171 -7.55 -3.69 -12.09
CA GLY A 171 -6.82 -2.53 -12.59
C GLY A 171 -7.34 -1.22 -12.02
N VAL A 172 -8.66 -1.02 -12.01
CA VAL A 172 -9.29 0.18 -11.42
C VAL A 172 -8.99 0.31 -9.92
N MET A 173 -9.01 -0.80 -9.18
CA MET A 173 -8.65 -0.79 -7.75
C MET A 173 -7.17 -0.44 -7.55
N LEU A 174 -6.25 -1.04 -8.32
CA LEU A 174 -4.82 -0.75 -8.25
C LEU A 174 -4.50 0.72 -8.61
N ASP A 175 -5.15 1.28 -9.62
CA ASP A 175 -4.95 2.67 -10.03
C ASP A 175 -5.48 3.67 -8.98
N ARG A 176 -6.60 3.33 -8.32
CA ARG A 176 -7.11 4.11 -7.18
C ARG A 176 -6.15 4.05 -5.98
N THR A 177 -5.53 2.91 -5.70
CA THR A 177 -4.51 2.78 -4.66
C THR A 177 -3.28 3.65 -4.98
N ARG A 178 -2.82 3.66 -6.23
CA ARG A 178 -1.66 4.48 -6.66
C ARG A 178 -1.91 5.99 -6.51
N MET A 179 -3.08 6.48 -6.91
CA MET A 179 -3.42 7.91 -6.72
C MET A 179 -3.55 8.31 -5.25
N MET A 180 -3.96 7.39 -4.36
CA MET A 180 -4.03 7.65 -2.93
C MET A 180 -2.64 7.69 -2.28
N VAL A 181 -1.71 6.85 -2.71
CA VAL A 181 -0.34 6.80 -2.17
C VAL A 181 0.46 8.05 -2.57
N ASP A 182 0.41 8.47 -3.83
CA ASP A 182 1.18 9.63 -4.29
C ASP A 182 0.69 10.96 -3.69
N GLY A 183 -0.63 11.14 -3.57
CA GLY A 183 -1.23 12.35 -2.99
C GLY A 183 -0.99 12.49 -1.48
N LYS A 184 -1.04 11.37 -0.74
CA LYS A 184 -0.79 11.37 0.72
C LYS A 184 0.70 11.53 1.03
N THR A 185 1.61 10.93 0.25
CA THR A 185 3.06 11.13 0.42
C THR A 185 3.48 12.59 0.18
N TYR A 186 2.88 13.29 -0.79
CA TYR A 186 3.15 14.72 -1.03
C TYR A 186 2.72 15.60 0.16
N THR A 187 1.52 15.34 0.70
CA THR A 187 0.97 16.08 1.84
C THR A 187 1.84 15.90 3.10
N ILE A 188 2.29 14.67 3.38
CA ILE A 188 3.21 14.38 4.49
C ILE A 188 4.54 15.12 4.31
N ARG A 189 5.08 15.14 3.09
CA ARG A 189 6.36 15.80 2.79
C ARG A 189 6.27 17.31 3.04
N ILE A 190 5.19 17.96 2.63
CA ILE A 190 4.95 19.38 2.92
C ILE A 190 4.77 19.61 4.42
N LEU A 191 3.99 18.77 5.10
CA LEU A 191 3.73 18.90 6.52
C LEU A 191 5.01 18.76 7.35
N LEU A 192 5.88 17.79 7.01
CA LEU A 192 7.20 17.64 7.64
C LEU A 192 8.11 18.83 7.38
N ILE A 193 8.21 19.31 6.13
CA ILE A 193 9.02 20.50 5.80
C ILE A 193 8.54 21.72 6.59
N THR A 194 7.22 21.93 6.65
CA THR A 194 6.60 23.05 7.38
C THR A 194 6.86 22.94 8.89
N ALA A 195 6.74 21.73 9.45
CA ALA A 195 7.03 21.47 10.86
C ALA A 195 8.51 21.75 11.21
N VAL A 196 9.45 21.37 10.34
CA VAL A 196 10.88 21.68 10.52
C VAL A 196 11.13 23.19 10.47
N ILE A 197 10.53 23.91 9.53
CA ILE A 197 10.66 25.38 9.45
C ILE A 197 10.13 26.04 10.72
N LEU A 198 8.95 25.64 11.20
CA LEU A 198 8.38 26.14 12.45
C LEU A 198 9.26 25.80 13.67
N GLY A 199 9.81 24.58 13.73
CA GLY A 199 10.74 24.17 14.77
C GLY A 199 12.00 25.04 14.81
N ILE A 200 12.58 25.35 13.65
CA ILE A 200 13.74 26.26 13.53
C ILE A 200 13.37 27.67 13.99
N ALA A 201 12.19 28.18 13.59
CA ALA A 201 11.71 29.49 14.02
C ALA A 201 11.54 29.58 15.55
N ILE A 202 10.98 28.53 16.17
CA ILE A 202 10.85 28.42 17.63
C ILE A 202 12.23 28.40 18.30
N LEU A 203 13.21 27.66 17.75
CA LEU A 203 14.58 27.63 18.29
C LEU A 203 15.24 29.01 18.26
N ILE A 204 15.16 29.72 17.12
CA ILE A 204 15.72 31.07 16.99
C ILE A 204 15.05 32.04 17.98
N PHE A 205 13.73 31.94 18.13
CA PHE A 205 12.99 32.77 19.09
C PHE A 205 13.40 32.46 20.54
N THR A 206 13.55 31.18 20.87
CA THR A 206 13.97 30.72 22.19
C THR A 206 15.37 31.22 22.53
N ASP A 207 16.33 31.09 21.61
CA ASP A 207 17.69 31.61 21.75
C ASP A 207 17.70 33.12 22.00
N ARG A 208 17.00 33.90 21.15
CA ARG A 208 16.92 35.36 21.30
C ARG A 208 16.26 35.79 22.60
N TYR A 209 15.25 35.05 23.04
CA TYR A 209 14.58 35.28 24.32
C TYR A 209 15.54 35.02 25.49
N LEU A 210 16.26 33.89 25.48
CA LEU A 210 17.20 33.49 26.53
C LEU A 210 18.35 34.50 26.67
N VAL A 211 18.92 34.96 25.56
CA VAL A 211 19.97 36.00 25.57
C VAL A 211 19.46 37.32 26.15
N THR A 212 18.25 37.74 25.79
CA THR A 212 17.71 39.04 26.21
C THR A 212 17.26 39.06 27.67
N MET A 213 16.64 37.96 28.14
CA MET A 213 16.05 37.87 29.48
C MET A 213 16.95 37.21 30.53
N MET A 214 17.96 36.43 30.15
CA MET A 214 18.90 35.80 31.11
C MET A 214 20.33 36.31 30.97
N VAL A 215 20.89 36.40 29.76
CA VAL A 215 22.32 36.71 29.59
C VAL A 215 22.62 38.19 29.83
N LYS A 216 21.88 39.10 29.14
CA LYS A 216 22.10 40.55 29.29
C LYS A 216 21.91 41.08 30.71
N PRO A 217 20.90 40.63 31.50
CA PRO A 217 20.77 41.06 32.89
C PRO A 217 21.91 40.53 33.77
N LEU A 218 22.38 39.30 33.53
CA LEU A 218 23.48 38.71 34.29
C LEU A 218 24.80 39.43 34.01
N GLU A 219 25.05 39.82 32.76
CA GLU A 219 26.20 40.66 32.39
C GLU A 219 26.14 42.04 33.05
N ARG A 220 24.96 42.66 33.10
CA ARG A 220 24.77 43.95 33.80
C ARG A 220 25.03 43.82 35.30
N ILE A 221 24.54 42.76 35.93
CA ILE A 221 24.79 42.46 37.35
C ILE A 221 26.29 42.23 37.59
N ARG A 222 26.96 41.46 36.73
CA ARG A 222 28.42 41.25 36.80
C ARG A 222 29.20 42.56 36.65
N GLN A 223 28.81 43.42 35.72
CA GLN A 223 29.43 44.73 35.53
C GLN A 223 29.20 45.65 36.75
N GLN A 224 28.02 45.61 37.37
CA GLN A 224 27.74 46.30 38.63
C GLN A 224 28.62 45.78 39.77
N PHE A 225 28.74 44.47 39.95
CA PHE A 225 29.63 43.89 40.97
C PHE A 225 31.10 44.21 40.73
N GLN A 226 31.56 44.21 39.47
CA GLN A 226 32.93 44.63 39.14
C GLN A 226 33.18 46.11 39.44
N ARG A 227 32.19 47.00 39.26
CA ARG A 227 32.31 48.43 39.58
C ARG A 227 32.21 48.72 41.08
N ILE A 228 31.35 48.00 41.81
CA ILE A 228 31.29 48.04 43.29
C ILE A 228 32.62 47.56 43.88
N ALA A 229 33.22 46.51 43.32
CA ALA A 229 34.55 46.04 43.72
C ALA A 229 35.68 47.03 43.40
N GLN A 230 35.46 47.97 42.47
CA GLN A 230 36.38 49.07 42.13
C GLN A 230 36.12 50.34 42.94
N GLY A 231 35.14 50.34 43.85
CA GLY A 231 34.95 51.39 44.86
C GLY A 231 34.07 52.57 44.45
N ASP A 232 33.36 52.51 43.32
CA ASP A 232 32.43 53.56 42.89
C ASP A 232 30.99 53.27 43.34
N LEU A 233 30.54 54.00 44.37
CA LEU A 233 29.21 53.88 45.00
C LEU A 233 28.30 55.08 44.70
N SER A 234 28.65 55.90 43.71
CA SER A 234 28.04 57.23 43.50
C SER A 234 26.74 57.25 42.67
N GLN A 235 26.27 56.10 42.18
CA GLN A 235 25.05 56.00 41.37
C GLN A 235 23.92 55.29 42.15
N PRO A 236 22.66 55.74 42.02
CA PRO A 236 21.55 55.14 42.73
C PRO A 236 21.33 53.70 42.29
N ILE A 237 20.91 52.86 43.23
CA ILE A 237 20.48 51.48 42.96
C ILE A 237 19.28 51.58 42.01
N GLU A 238 19.49 51.28 40.72
CA GLU A 238 18.38 51.01 39.82
C GLU A 238 17.62 49.83 40.43
N THR A 239 16.48 50.14 41.03
CA THR A 239 15.52 49.13 41.43
C THR A 239 15.19 48.35 40.18
N LEU A 240 15.39 47.03 40.24
CA LEU A 240 14.79 46.09 39.31
C LEU A 240 13.28 46.34 39.39
N GLY A 241 12.78 47.21 38.53
CA GLY A 241 11.38 47.52 38.41
C GLY A 241 10.65 46.33 37.84
N VAL A 242 10.34 45.36 38.71
CA VAL A 242 9.01 44.74 38.72
C VAL A 242 8.12 45.79 39.36
N THR A 243 7.58 46.69 38.54
CA THR A 243 6.46 47.55 38.97
C THR A 243 5.18 46.88 38.50
N ALA A 244 4.29 46.67 39.48
CA ALA A 244 2.93 46.12 39.47
C ALA A 244 2.24 45.95 38.10
#